data_AF-A0A2M7ZH03-F1
#
_entry.id   AF-A0A2M7ZH03-F1
#
_cell.length_a   1.000
_cell.length_b   1.000
_cell.length_c   1.000
_cell.angle_alpha   90.00
_cell.angle_beta   90.00
_cell.angle_gamma   90.00
#
_symmetry.space_group_name_H-M   'P 1'
#
loop_
_entity.id
_entity.type
_entity.pdbx_description
1 polymer ?
#
loop_
_entity_poly.entity_id
_entity_poly.type
_entity_poly.pdbx_seq_one_letter_code
_entity_poly.pdbx_strand_id
1 'polypeptide(L)'
;MNKTIINKLKSCGPQLKNKINLKAHLRIMVVVGTLLNLINQYDFIVTFNWEGINQVKFLITYLVPFSVSVYSAATVKRGKKEEE
;
A
#
# COMPACT_ATOMS: atom_id res chain seq x y z
N MET A 1 5.15 -23.00 2.58
CA MET A 1 5.21 -21.52 2.59
C MET A 1 6.66 -21.07 2.43
N ASN A 2 6.98 -20.35 1.35
CA ASN A 2 8.35 -20.23 0.81
C ASN A 2 9.24 -19.29 1.65
N LYS A 3 10.39 -19.75 2.16
CA LYS A 3 11.31 -18.97 3.03
C LYS A 3 11.75 -17.63 2.41
N THR A 4 11.81 -17.56 1.08
CA THR A 4 12.11 -16.35 0.31
C THR A 4 11.09 -15.23 0.53
N ILE A 5 9.80 -15.57 0.65
CA ILE A 5 8.71 -14.58 0.88
C ILE A 5 8.82 -14.00 2.30
N ILE A 6 9.14 -14.85 3.29
CA ILE A 6 9.25 -14.45 4.70
C ILE A 6 10.43 -13.47 4.90
N ASN A 7 11.59 -13.73 4.28
CA ASN A 7 12.72 -12.82 4.31
C ASN A 7 12.45 -11.50 3.56
N LYS A 8 11.65 -11.53 2.49
CA LYS A 8 11.19 -10.35 1.76
C LYS A 8 10.36 -9.43 2.66
N LEU A 9 9.41 -10.02 3.40
CA LEU A 9 8.56 -9.32 4.36
C LEU A 9 9.38 -8.68 5.51
N LYS A 10 10.39 -9.39 6.04
CA LYS A 10 11.27 -8.87 7.12
C LYS A 10 12.10 -7.65 6.69
N SER A 11 12.43 -7.53 5.41
CA SER A 11 13.18 -6.39 4.86
C SER A 11 12.33 -5.12 4.67
N CYS A 12 11.00 -5.24 4.72
CA CYS A 12 10.09 -4.09 4.64
C CYS A 12 10.12 -3.22 5.91
N GLY A 13 10.30 -3.82 7.10
CA GLY A 13 10.33 -3.12 8.39
C GLY A 13 11.33 -1.95 8.50
N PRO A 14 12.62 -2.11 8.13
CA PRO A 14 13.60 -1.03 8.23
C PRO A 14 13.41 0.11 7.23
N GLN A 15 12.60 -0.05 6.17
CA GLN A 15 12.33 1.03 5.21
C GLN A 15 11.34 2.08 5.74
N LEU A 16 10.45 1.66 6.64
CA LEU A 16 9.54 2.57 7.36
C LEU A 16 10.29 3.56 8.26
N LYS A 17 11.50 3.21 8.70
CA LYS A 17 12.28 4.00 9.68
C LYS A 17 12.86 5.30 9.10
N ASN A 18 12.95 5.42 7.77
CA ASN A 18 13.51 6.61 7.13
C ASN A 18 12.39 7.59 6.72
N LYS A 19 12.30 8.75 7.39
CA LYS A 19 11.17 9.71 7.26
C LYS A 19 10.92 10.21 5.83
N ILE A 20 11.95 10.25 4.99
CA ILE A 20 11.85 10.68 3.58
C ILE A 20 11.03 9.67 2.75
N ASN A 21 11.16 8.36 3.00
CA ASN A 21 10.43 7.34 2.25
C ASN A 21 8.96 7.24 2.70
N LEU A 22 8.68 7.49 3.99
CA LEU A 22 7.32 7.41 4.53
C LEU A 22 6.36 8.42 3.87
N LYS A 23 6.80 9.65 3.61
CA LYS A 23 5.97 10.67 2.93
C LYS A 23 5.56 10.25 1.52
N ALA A 24 6.45 9.58 0.79
CA ALA A 24 6.16 9.09 -0.56
C ALA A 24 5.11 7.97 -0.51
N HIS A 25 5.26 7.00 0.40
CA HIS A 25 4.29 5.93 0.60
C HIS A 25 2.92 6.45 1.07
N LEU A 26 2.88 7.47 1.92
CA LEU A 26 1.65 8.15 2.31
C LEU A 26 0.97 8.87 1.14
N ARG A 27 1.74 9.56 0.28
CA ARG A 27 1.18 10.20 -0.93
C ARG A 27 0.55 9.15 -1.86
N ILE A 28 1.22 8.01 -2.04
CA ILE A 28 0.70 6.90 -2.86
C ILE A 28 -0.56 6.31 -2.22
N MET A 29 -0.55 6.08 -0.91
CA MET A 29 -1.72 5.62 -0.16
C MET A 29 -2.92 6.54 -0.39
N VAL A 30 -2.74 7.86 -0.36
CA VAL A 30 -3.83 8.82 -0.58
C VAL A 30 -4.27 8.80 -2.04
N VAL A 31 -3.36 9.00 -3.01
CA VAL A 31 -3.75 9.11 -4.43
C VAL A 31 -4.36 7.80 -4.94
N VAL A 32 -3.66 6.69 -4.75
CA VAL A 32 -4.07 5.38 -5.25
C VAL A 32 -5.23 4.83 -4.41
N GLY A 33 -5.21 5.03 -3.09
CA GLY A 33 -6.32 4.64 -2.22
C GLY A 33 -7.61 5.39 -2.52
N THR A 34 -7.55 6.69 -2.82
CA THR A 34 -8.75 7.45 -3.24
C THR A 34 -9.26 6.98 -4.60
N LEU A 35 -8.38 6.69 -5.56
CA LEU A 35 -8.76 6.13 -6.86
C LEU A 35 -9.45 4.76 -6.71
N LEU A 36 -8.86 3.83 -5.96
CA LEU A 36 -9.50 2.54 -5.73
C LEU A 36 -10.79 2.69 -4.91
N ASN A 37 -10.85 3.62 -3.96
CA ASN A 37 -12.07 3.84 -3.16
C ASN A 37 -13.20 4.33 -4.05
N LEU A 38 -12.88 5.21 -5.00
CA LEU A 38 -13.81 5.67 -6.02
C LEU A 38 -14.29 4.48 -6.86
N ILE A 39 -13.41 3.64 -7.41
CA ILE A 39 -13.82 2.49 -8.23
C ILE A 39 -14.62 1.45 -7.41
N ASN A 40 -14.24 1.22 -6.16
CA ASN A 40 -14.76 0.11 -5.35
C ASN A 40 -16.13 0.40 -4.74
N GLN A 41 -16.45 1.67 -4.50
CA GLN A 41 -17.70 2.10 -3.84
C GLN A 41 -18.29 3.38 -4.47
N TYR A 42 -18.02 3.60 -5.77
CA TYR A 42 -18.52 4.75 -6.53
C TYR A 42 -20.02 4.99 -6.31
N ASP A 43 -20.83 3.94 -6.51
CA ASP A 43 -22.28 4.02 -6.39
C ASP A 43 -22.74 4.50 -5.01
N PHE A 44 -22.11 4.02 -3.94
CA PHE A 44 -22.45 4.43 -2.58
C PHE A 44 -22.05 5.88 -2.28
N ILE A 45 -20.92 6.34 -2.84
CA ILE A 45 -20.44 7.72 -2.71
C ILE A 45 -21.36 8.69 -3.46
N VAL A 46 -21.78 8.34 -4.68
CA VAL A 46 -22.66 9.18 -5.51
C VAL A 46 -24.08 9.21 -4.96
N THR A 47 -24.57 8.09 -4.43
CA THR A 47 -25.92 7.98 -3.87
C THR A 47 -26.00 8.50 -2.42
N PHE A 48 -24.89 9.00 -1.84
CA PHE A 48 -24.78 9.39 -0.42
C PHE A 48 -25.29 8.30 0.55
N ASN A 49 -25.16 7.04 0.18
CA ASN A 49 -25.67 5.92 0.97
C ASN A 49 -24.57 5.34 1.86
N TRP A 50 -24.53 5.84 3.10
CA TRP A 50 -23.53 5.48 4.10
C TRP A 50 -23.72 4.07 4.68
N GLU A 51 -24.93 3.51 4.67
CA GLU A 51 -25.22 2.16 5.18
C GLU A 51 -24.67 1.05 4.25
N GLY A 52 -24.54 1.33 2.96
CA GLY A 52 -23.97 0.38 1.99
C GLY A 52 -22.44 0.31 1.99
N ILE A 53 -21.76 1.20 2.73
CA ILE A 53 -20.30 1.26 2.73
C ILE A 53 -19.74 0.12 3.58
N ASN A 54 -19.23 -0.91 2.90
CA ASN A 54 -18.44 -1.96 3.54
C ASN A 54 -17.10 -1.42 4.06
N GLN A 55 -17.04 -1.18 5.37
CA GLN A 55 -15.87 -0.61 6.08
C GLN A 55 -14.60 -1.45 5.94
N VAL A 56 -14.73 -2.78 5.81
CA VAL A 56 -13.58 -3.68 5.59
C VAL A 56 -12.99 -3.46 4.20
N LYS A 57 -13.86 -3.36 3.19
CA LYS A 57 -13.45 -3.02 1.83
C LYS A 57 -12.75 -1.66 1.81
N PHE A 58 -13.31 -0.66 2.48
CA PHE A 58 -12.72 0.68 2.61
C PHE A 58 -11.30 0.64 3.20
N LEU A 59 -11.11 -0.05 4.33
CA LEU A 59 -9.79 -0.20 4.97
C LEU A 59 -8.75 -0.85 4.06
N ILE A 60 -9.11 -1.95 3.40
CA ILE A 60 -8.22 -2.66 2.47
C ILE A 60 -7.84 -1.76 1.29
N THR A 61 -8.76 -0.90 0.86
CA THR A 61 -8.56 -0.02 -0.29
C THR A 61 -7.44 0.99 -0.10
N TYR A 62 -7.18 1.41 1.14
CA TYR A 62 -6.03 2.25 1.49
C TYR A 62 -4.81 1.44 1.95
N LEU A 63 -5.03 0.30 2.62
CA LEU A 63 -3.95 -0.53 3.14
C LEU A 63 -3.14 -1.22 2.03
N VAL A 64 -3.81 -1.66 0.95
CA VAL A 64 -3.19 -2.34 -0.20
C VAL A 64 -2.18 -1.44 -0.93
N PRO A 65 -2.54 -0.23 -1.40
CA PRO A 65 -1.57 0.63 -2.10
C PRO A 65 -0.39 1.05 -1.24
N PHE A 66 -0.60 1.26 0.06
CA PHE A 66 0.51 1.46 1.01
C PHE A 66 1.44 0.24 1.06
N SER A 67 0.87 -0.96 1.23
CA SER A 67 1.64 -2.21 1.36
C SER A 67 2.40 -2.55 0.08
N VAL A 68 1.78 -2.37 -1.10
CA VAL A 68 2.41 -2.58 -2.40
C VAL A 68 3.54 -1.58 -2.63
N SER A 69 3.35 -0.32 -2.25
CA SER A 69 4.38 0.71 -2.35
C SER A 69 5.62 0.39 -1.49
N VAL A 70 5.40 -0.05 -0.24
CA VAL A 70 6.49 -0.47 0.66
C VAL A 70 7.19 -1.73 0.15
N TYR A 71 6.44 -2.70 -0.38
CA TYR A 71 7.01 -3.91 -0.97
C TYR A 71 7.85 -3.61 -2.21
N SER A 72 7.37 -2.74 -3.11
CA SER A 72 8.10 -2.33 -4.31
C SER A 72 9.43 -1.64 -3.96
N ALA A 73 9.43 -0.74 -2.98
CA ALA A 73 10.67 -0.13 -2.48
C ALA A 73 11.66 -1.16 -1.92
N ALA A 74 11.15 -2.20 -1.21
CA ALA A 74 11.96 -3.30 -0.69
C ALA A 74 12.63 -4.11 -1.79
N THR A 75 11.93 -4.34 -2.90
CA THR A 75 12.44 -5.13 -4.02
C THR A 75 13.49 -4.36 -4.81
N VAL A 76 13.26 -3.08 -5.08
CA VAL A 76 14.18 -2.24 -5.87
C VAL A 76 15.51 -2.03 -5.14
N LYS A 77 15.49 -1.85 -3.82
CA LYS A 77 16.70 -1.65 -3.03
C LYS A 77 17.62 -2.88 -2.98
N ARG A 78 17.09 -4.09 -3.20
CA ARG A 78 17.91 -5.31 -3.28
C ARG A 78 18.57 -5.49 -4.65
N GLY A 79 17.92 -5.07 -5.73
CA GLY A 79 18.54 -5.06 -7.07
C GLY A 79 19.76 -4.15 -7.14
N LYS A 80 19.76 -3.02 -6.41
CA LYS A 80 20.91 -2.12 -6.33
C LYS A 80 22.11 -2.61 -5.51
N LYS A 81 22.03 -3.77 -4.84
CA LYS A 81 23.14 -4.33 -4.04
C LYS A 81 23.87 -5.49 -4.72
N GLU A 82 23.45 -5.92 -5.89
CA GLU A 82 24.11 -6.99 -6.66
C GLU A 82 25.04 -6.42 -7.75
N GLU A 83 25.11 -5.09 -7.89
CA GLU A 83 25.98 -4.37 -8.85
C GLU A 83 27.16 -3.62 -8.18
N GLU A 84 27.43 -3.84 -6.90
CA GLU A 84 28.64 -3.35 -6.19
C GLU A 84 29.47 -4.49 -5.58
#